data_AF-A0A534XS92-F1
#
_entry.id   AF-A0A534XS92-F1
#
_cell.length_a   1.000
_cell.length_b   1.000
_cell.length_c   1.000
_cell.angle_alpha   90.00
_cell.angle_beta   90.00
_cell.angle_gamma   90.00
#
_symmetry.space_group_name_H-M   'P 1'
#
loop_
_entity.id
_entity.type
_entity.pdbx_description
1 polymer ?
#
loop_
_entity_poly.entity_id
_entity_poly.type
_entity_poly.pdbx_seq_one_letter_code
_entity_poly.pdbx_strand_id
1 'polypeptide(L)'
;MVVQGAVPKDGWGTGLEVSEHLTPRQTFCAPLLSALLFGGGNAGISDIYVHIRDIVPLSARDWESNPLERRLARWHTSLARALNDFVRLGVLREEGHARWGITEKGFAVAREFTLVSNDGVLIDRAVLRKRLPEFAVEFEKIYKVYSRPGVAAAT
;
A
#
# COMPACT_ATOMS: atom_id res chain seq x y z
N MET A 1 32.85 25.27 -37.50
CA MET A 1 32.69 23.81 -37.29
C MET A 1 32.32 23.63 -35.81
N VAL A 2 31.05 23.48 -35.42
CA VAL A 2 30.11 22.35 -35.60
C VAL A 2 30.50 21.13 -34.73
N VAL A 3 29.85 21.05 -33.55
CA VAL A 3 29.28 19.88 -32.78
C VAL A 3 30.33 18.84 -32.29
N GLN A 4 30.30 18.18 -31.12
CA GLN A 4 29.30 17.65 -30.18
C GLN A 4 29.95 17.63 -28.78
N GLY A 5 29.29 17.91 -27.65
CA GLY A 5 27.96 17.45 -27.26
C GLY A 5 28.05 16.09 -26.57
N ALA A 6 28.78 15.96 -25.47
CA ALA A 6 28.73 14.77 -24.61
C ALA A 6 27.66 14.99 -23.52
N VAL A 7 26.42 14.60 -23.86
CA VAL A 7 25.33 14.41 -22.90
C VAL A 7 25.65 13.18 -22.07
N PRO A 8 25.73 13.25 -20.72
CA PRO A 8 25.72 12.05 -19.90
C PRO A 8 24.36 11.38 -20.09
N LYS A 9 24.42 10.20 -20.68
CA LYS A 9 23.34 9.27 -20.93
C LYS A 9 22.58 9.02 -19.62
N ASP A 10 21.32 9.46 -19.56
CA ASP A 10 20.36 9.13 -18.50
C ASP A 10 20.26 7.60 -18.37
N GLY A 11 21.09 7.07 -17.48
CA GLY A 11 21.16 5.67 -17.11
C GLY A 11 20.12 5.39 -16.05
N TRP A 12 19.17 4.52 -16.40
CA TRP A 12 18.12 4.02 -15.55
C TRP A 12 18.65 3.43 -14.24
N GLY A 13 18.09 3.87 -13.12
CA GLY A 13 18.41 3.42 -11.76
C GLY A 13 18.40 4.65 -10.85
N THR A 14 17.36 4.88 -10.06
CA THR A 14 16.92 3.99 -9.00
C THR A 14 15.39 3.93 -8.99
N GLY A 15 14.84 2.71 -9.02
CA GLY A 15 13.48 2.51 -8.54
C GLY A 15 13.41 3.14 -7.15
N LEU A 16 12.36 3.94 -6.91
CA LEU A 16 12.03 4.52 -5.61
C LEU A 16 12.65 3.68 -4.51
N GLU A 17 13.68 4.21 -3.84
CA GLU A 17 14.01 3.74 -2.52
C GLU A 17 12.74 3.96 -1.70
N VAL A 18 11.90 2.93 -1.68
CA VAL A 18 10.87 2.75 -0.67
C VAL A 18 11.68 2.70 0.60
N SER A 19 11.81 3.89 1.19
CA SER A 19 12.68 4.22 2.31
C SER A 19 12.85 3.03 3.24
N GLU A 20 14.09 2.73 3.63
CA GLU A 20 14.50 1.61 4.52
C GLU A 20 13.74 1.54 5.87
N HIS A 21 12.76 2.42 6.08
CA HIS A 21 12.02 2.67 7.30
C HIS A 21 10.55 2.23 7.23
N LEU A 22 10.03 1.79 6.07
CA LEU A 22 8.65 1.31 5.95
C LEU A 22 8.58 -0.20 6.11
N THR A 23 7.73 -0.67 7.03
CA THR A 23 7.40 -2.09 7.08
C THR A 23 6.65 -2.50 5.81
N PRO A 24 6.87 -3.71 5.27
CA PRO A 24 6.16 -4.21 4.09
C PRO A 24 4.63 -4.18 4.19
N ARG A 25 4.07 -4.06 5.39
CA ARG A 25 2.64 -3.92 5.67
C ARG A 25 2.14 -2.49 5.43
N GLN A 26 2.92 -1.48 5.81
CA GLN A 26 2.53 -0.07 5.70
C GLN A 26 2.44 0.40 4.24
N THR A 27 3.27 -0.18 3.38
CA THR A 27 3.26 0.14 1.93
C THR A 27 1.93 -0.17 1.25
N PHE A 28 1.08 -1.02 1.86
CA PHE A 28 -0.25 -1.36 1.33
C PHE A 28 -1.38 -0.46 1.81
N CYS A 29 -1.18 0.38 2.84
CA CYS A 29 -2.28 1.07 3.51
C CYS A 29 -3.04 2.05 2.59
N ALA A 30 -2.32 3.00 1.98
CA ALA A 30 -2.94 3.94 1.04
C ALA A 30 -3.38 3.29 -0.29
N PRO A 31 -2.60 2.37 -0.90
CA PRO A 31 -3.04 1.63 -2.09
C PRO A 31 -4.33 0.82 -1.88
N LEU A 32 -4.54 0.24 -0.70
CA LEU A 32 -5.76 -0.50 -0.35
C LEU A 32 -7.00 0.41 -0.34
N LEU A 33 -6.92 1.55 0.34
CA LEU A 33 -7.99 2.53 0.36
C LEU A 33 -8.27 3.08 -1.05
N SER A 34 -7.22 3.39 -1.80
CA SER A 34 -7.34 3.85 -3.19
C SER A 34 -8.00 2.82 -4.08
N ALA A 35 -7.66 1.52 -3.95
CA ALA A 35 -8.28 0.45 -4.70
C ALA A 35 -9.78 0.33 -4.44
N LEU A 36 -10.20 0.45 -3.18
CA LEU A 36 -11.61 0.39 -2.81
C LEU A 36 -12.38 1.61 -3.31
N LEU A 37 -11.80 2.80 -3.19
CA LEU A 37 -12.40 4.01 -3.74
C LEU A 37 -12.57 3.92 -5.25
N PHE A 38 -11.58 3.38 -5.96
CA PHE A 38 -11.65 3.15 -7.41
C PHE A 38 -12.73 2.11 -7.78
N GLY A 39 -12.95 1.12 -6.92
CA GLY A 39 -14.06 0.16 -7.03
C GLY A 39 -15.44 0.71 -6.64
N GLY A 40 -15.59 2.01 -6.40
CA GLY A 40 -16.85 2.61 -5.96
C GLY A 40 -17.19 2.33 -4.50
N GLY A 41 -16.17 2.07 -3.67
CA GLY A 41 -16.30 1.74 -2.26
C GLY A 41 -16.36 0.23 -1.97
N ASN A 42 -16.28 -0.64 -2.97
CA ASN A 42 -16.26 -2.09 -2.79
C ASN A 42 -15.35 -2.75 -3.83
N ALA A 43 -14.48 -3.65 -3.41
CA ALA A 43 -13.58 -4.35 -4.32
C ALA A 43 -13.28 -5.78 -3.86
N GLY A 44 -13.12 -6.68 -4.83
CA GLY A 44 -12.61 -8.02 -4.58
C GLY A 44 -11.08 -8.06 -4.56
N ILE A 45 -10.52 -9.13 -4.01
CA ILE A 45 -9.06 -9.30 -3.90
C ILE A 45 -8.33 -9.17 -5.24
N SER A 46 -8.95 -9.62 -6.34
CA SER A 46 -8.39 -9.51 -7.69
C SER A 46 -8.30 -8.06 -8.16
N ASP A 47 -9.34 -7.26 -7.96
CA ASP A 47 -9.38 -5.84 -8.34
C ASP A 47 -8.39 -5.03 -7.50
N ILE A 48 -8.34 -5.34 -6.20
CA ILE A 48 -7.36 -4.79 -5.26
C ILE A 48 -5.94 -5.07 -5.75
N TYR A 49 -5.64 -6.31 -6.11
CA TYR A 49 -4.31 -6.69 -6.60
C TYR A 49 -3.94 -5.94 -7.89
N VAL A 50 -4.85 -5.91 -8.88
CA VAL A 50 -4.62 -5.22 -10.16
C VAL A 50 -4.40 -3.72 -9.96
N HIS A 51 -5.07 -3.11 -9.00
CA HIS A 51 -4.88 -1.70 -8.68
C HIS A 51 -3.52 -1.46 -7.98
N ILE A 52 -3.20 -2.27 -6.97
CA ILE A 52 -2.02 -2.07 -6.12
C ILE A 52 -0.72 -2.35 -6.89
N ARG A 53 -0.68 -3.32 -7.81
CA ARG A 53 0.55 -3.64 -8.57
C ARG A 53 1.07 -2.48 -9.43
N ASP A 54 0.21 -1.53 -9.78
CA ASP A 54 0.59 -0.34 -10.55
C ASP A 54 1.20 0.75 -9.66
N ILE A 55 0.97 0.67 -8.35
CA ILE A 55 1.35 1.66 -7.33
C ILE A 55 2.56 1.18 -6.54
N VAL A 56 2.48 -0.04 -5.99
CA VAL A 56 3.53 -0.68 -5.22
C VAL A 56 4.36 -1.55 -6.17
N PRO A 57 5.70 -1.44 -6.18
CA PRO A 57 6.54 -2.31 -7.00
C PRO A 57 6.55 -3.74 -6.45
N LEU A 58 5.54 -4.54 -6.81
CA LEU A 58 5.40 -5.92 -6.38
C LEU A 58 6.32 -6.82 -7.21
N SER A 59 7.34 -7.40 -6.58
CA SER A 59 8.19 -8.40 -7.24
C SER A 59 7.63 -9.79 -7.05
N ALA A 60 7.36 -10.50 -8.16
CA ALA A 60 7.05 -11.93 -8.13
C ALA A 60 8.25 -12.79 -7.66
N ARG A 61 9.45 -12.20 -7.60
CA ARG A 61 10.68 -12.84 -7.11
C ARG A 61 10.97 -12.52 -5.64
N ASP A 62 10.11 -11.76 -4.97
CA ASP A 62 10.22 -11.50 -3.52
C ASP A 62 9.45 -12.58 -2.75
N TRP A 63 10.10 -13.74 -2.57
CA TRP A 63 9.54 -14.90 -1.86
C TRP A 63 9.96 -14.90 -0.40
N GLU A 64 9.02 -15.27 0.48
CA GLU A 64 9.35 -15.65 1.85
C GLU A 64 10.19 -16.92 1.74
N SER A 65 11.38 -16.94 2.34
CA SER A 65 12.21 -18.15 2.44
C SER A 65 11.56 -19.12 3.44
N ASN A 66 10.35 -19.58 3.13
CA ASN A 66 9.64 -20.59 3.88
C ASN A 66 10.00 -21.96 3.27
N PRO A 67 10.75 -22.82 3.98
CA PRO A 67 11.16 -24.12 3.46
C PRO A 67 9.98 -25.09 3.23
N LEU A 68 8.78 -24.77 3.74
CA LEU A 68 7.59 -25.63 3.65
C LEU A 68 6.55 -25.16 2.63
N GLU A 69 6.61 -23.91 2.17
CA GLU A 69 5.63 -23.36 1.22
C GLU A 69 6.28 -22.97 -0.10
N ARG A 70 5.99 -23.74 -1.15
CA ARG A 70 6.36 -23.38 -2.52
C ARG A 70 5.48 -22.20 -2.98
N ARG A 71 6.10 -21.02 -3.12
CA ARG A 71 5.71 -19.93 -4.04
C ARG A 71 4.58 -18.98 -3.63
N LEU A 72 4.56 -18.48 -2.39
CA LEU A 72 3.86 -17.23 -2.07
C LEU A 72 4.86 -16.09 -1.96
N ALA A 73 4.67 -15.05 -2.76
CA ALA A 73 5.46 -13.83 -2.64
C ALA A 73 5.12 -13.13 -1.30
N ARG A 74 6.11 -12.58 -0.61
CA ARG A 74 5.96 -11.97 0.74
C ARG A 74 4.86 -10.92 0.79
N TRP A 75 4.71 -10.20 -0.31
CA TRP A 75 3.73 -9.13 -0.43
C TRP A 75 2.28 -9.63 -0.31
N HIS A 76 1.96 -10.88 -0.65
CA HIS A 76 0.62 -11.46 -0.40
C HIS A 76 0.30 -11.48 1.09
N THR A 77 1.24 -11.94 1.91
CA THR A 77 1.10 -12.01 3.37
C THR A 77 0.95 -10.60 3.95
N SER A 78 1.74 -9.64 3.47
CA SER A 78 1.66 -8.23 3.86
C SER A 78 0.31 -7.58 3.50
N LEU A 79 -0.19 -7.82 2.29
CA LEU A 79 -1.49 -7.35 1.82
C LEU A 79 -2.63 -7.93 2.67
N ALA A 80 -2.60 -9.23 2.93
CA ALA A 80 -3.60 -9.91 3.77
C ALA A 80 -3.60 -9.36 5.20
N ARG A 81 -2.42 -9.09 5.78
CA ARG A 81 -2.30 -8.46 7.10
C ARG A 81 -2.89 -7.05 7.10
N ALA A 82 -2.55 -6.22 6.11
CA ALA A 82 -3.08 -4.87 6.00
C ALA A 82 -4.61 -4.84 5.86
N LEU A 83 -5.19 -5.75 5.05
CA LEU A 83 -6.64 -5.94 4.96
C LEU A 83 -7.26 -6.29 6.32
N ASN A 84 -6.67 -7.24 7.04
CA ASN A 84 -7.15 -7.63 8.37
C ASN A 84 -7.14 -6.46 9.35
N ASP A 85 -6.10 -5.62 9.32
CA ASP A 85 -6.01 -4.46 10.21
C ASP A 85 -7.10 -3.45 9.94
N PHE A 86 -7.32 -3.14 8.67
CA PHE A 86 -8.36 -2.21 8.29
C PHE A 86 -9.76 -2.70 8.71
N VAL A 87 -10.02 -4.00 8.61
CA VAL A 87 -11.25 -4.60 9.12
C VAL A 87 -11.33 -4.46 10.65
N ARG A 88 -10.25 -4.80 11.37
CA ARG A 88 -10.20 -4.67 12.84
C ARG A 88 -10.35 -3.22 13.33
N LEU A 89 -9.85 -2.27 12.56
CA LEU A 89 -9.96 -0.83 12.84
C LEU A 89 -11.32 -0.26 12.43
N GLY A 90 -12.21 -1.05 11.82
CA GLY A 90 -13.52 -0.63 11.34
C GLY A 90 -13.48 0.33 10.15
N VAL A 91 -12.32 0.41 9.47
CA VAL A 91 -12.14 1.22 8.25
C VAL A 91 -12.72 0.49 7.04
N LEU A 92 -12.62 -0.85 7.04
CA LEU A 92 -13.21 -1.73 6.06
C LEU A 92 -14.20 -2.68 6.72
N ARG A 93 -15.15 -3.18 5.92
CA ARG A 93 -16.04 -4.29 6.25
C ARG A 93 -15.75 -5.44 5.30
N GLU A 94 -15.69 -6.66 5.83
CA GLU A 94 -15.65 -7.86 5.00
C GLU A 94 -17.07 -8.19 4.50
N GLU A 95 -17.22 -8.36 3.19
CA GLU A 95 -18.50 -8.66 2.53
C GLU A 95 -18.65 -10.15 2.19
N GLY A 96 -17.64 -10.97 2.54
CA GLY A 96 -17.52 -12.36 2.12
C GLY A 96 -16.88 -12.51 0.73
N HIS A 97 -16.58 -13.76 0.36
CA HIS A 97 -16.00 -14.12 -0.95
C HIS A 97 -14.74 -13.31 -1.35
N ALA A 98 -13.88 -13.01 -0.37
CA ALA A 98 -12.69 -12.19 -0.56
C ALA A 98 -12.99 -10.80 -1.16
N ARG A 99 -14.05 -10.16 -0.64
CA ARG A 99 -14.45 -8.78 -0.96
C ARG A 99 -14.53 -7.93 0.29
N TRP A 100 -14.21 -6.66 0.13
CA TRP A 100 -14.28 -5.66 1.19
C TRP A 100 -15.03 -4.43 0.72
N GLY A 101 -15.78 -3.84 1.64
CA GLY A 101 -16.43 -2.54 1.50
C GLY A 101 -15.73 -1.50 2.37
N ILE A 102 -15.62 -0.27 1.90
CA ILE A 102 -15.16 0.85 2.72
C ILE A 102 -16.30 1.31 3.65
N THR A 103 -15.98 1.60 4.90
CA THR A 103 -16.96 2.16 5.86
C THR A 103 -16.97 3.69 5.79
N GLU A 104 -17.92 4.32 6.49
CA GLU A 104 -17.92 5.78 6.67
C GLU A 104 -16.61 6.28 7.30
N LYS A 105 -16.10 5.54 8.29
CA LYS A 105 -14.79 5.80 8.87
C LYS A 105 -13.73 5.76 7.78
N GLY A 106 -13.70 4.72 6.96
CA GLY A 106 -12.73 4.60 5.86
C GLY A 106 -12.79 5.73 4.84
N PHE A 107 -13.98 6.25 4.53
CA PHE A 107 -14.11 7.44 3.70
C PHE A 107 -13.52 8.69 4.37
N ALA A 108 -13.76 8.88 5.67
CA ALA A 108 -13.15 9.98 6.42
C ALA A 108 -11.62 9.88 6.42
N VAL A 109 -11.08 8.66 6.64
CA VAL A 109 -9.65 8.36 6.52
C VAL A 109 -9.13 8.78 5.15
N ALA A 110 -9.77 8.31 4.08
CA ALA A 110 -9.29 8.58 2.73
C ALA A 110 -9.31 10.08 2.38
N ARG A 111 -10.24 10.86 2.94
CA ARG A 111 -10.28 12.32 2.81
C ARG A 111 -9.16 13.02 3.58
N GLU A 112 -8.93 12.63 4.83
CA GLU A 112 -7.82 13.14 5.65
C GLU A 112 -6.48 12.93 4.95
N PHE A 113 -6.35 11.78 4.30
CA PHE A 113 -5.22 11.41 3.49
C PHE A 113 -5.24 12.00 2.08
N THR A 114 -6.20 12.83 1.68
CA THR A 114 -6.25 13.41 0.31
C THR A 114 -6.20 12.36 -0.81
N LEU A 115 -6.68 11.14 -0.55
CA LEU A 115 -6.86 10.10 -1.57
C LEU A 115 -8.09 10.37 -2.43
N VAL A 116 -9.03 11.14 -1.89
CA VAL A 116 -10.20 11.68 -2.57
C VAL A 116 -10.32 13.15 -2.20
N SER A 117 -10.50 14.02 -3.20
CA SER A 117 -10.74 15.44 -2.99
C SER A 117 -12.12 15.69 -2.41
N ASN A 118 -12.39 16.93 -1.95
CA ASN A 118 -13.73 17.32 -1.49
C ASN A 118 -14.80 17.19 -2.60
N ASP A 119 -14.39 17.30 -3.87
CA ASP A 119 -15.26 17.15 -5.03
C ASP A 119 -15.38 15.70 -5.52
N GLY A 120 -14.82 14.74 -4.77
CA GLY A 120 -14.91 13.31 -5.09
C GLY A 120 -13.86 12.80 -6.09
N VAL A 121 -12.87 13.63 -6.46
CA VAL A 121 -11.84 13.23 -7.43
C VAL A 121 -10.79 12.37 -6.74
N LEU A 122 -10.54 11.17 -7.27
CA LEU A 122 -9.52 10.26 -6.75
C LEU A 122 -8.11 10.74 -7.11
N ILE A 123 -7.17 10.52 -6.18
CA ILE A 123 -5.75 10.75 -6.42
C ILE A 123 -5.25 9.89 -7.58
N ASP A 124 -4.43 10.49 -8.45
CA ASP A 124 -3.77 9.77 -9.53
C ASP A 124 -2.80 8.70 -8.99
N ARG A 125 -2.71 7.55 -9.67
CA ARG A 125 -1.87 6.42 -9.23
C ARG A 125 -0.38 6.77 -9.20
N ALA A 126 0.10 7.57 -10.16
CA ALA A 126 1.50 7.98 -10.19
C ALA A 126 1.82 8.99 -9.09
N VAL A 127 0.89 9.88 -8.77
CA VAL A 127 0.99 10.79 -7.61
C VAL A 127 0.98 10.00 -6.31
N LEU A 128 0.04 9.06 -6.15
CA LEU A 128 -0.03 8.19 -4.98
C LEU A 128 1.26 7.40 -4.79
N ARG A 129 1.82 6.82 -5.86
CA ARG A 129 3.09 6.11 -5.84
C ARG A 129 4.24 6.95 -5.29
N LYS A 130 4.33 8.23 -5.67
CA LYS A 130 5.35 9.17 -5.17
C LYS A 130 5.18 9.47 -3.67
N ARG A 131 3.93 9.54 -3.20
CA ARG A 131 3.58 9.89 -1.81
C ARG A 131 3.48 8.68 -0.87
N LEU A 132 3.68 7.45 -1.36
CA LEU A 132 3.57 6.23 -0.54
C LEU A 132 4.34 6.30 0.78
N PRO A 133 5.58 6.81 0.84
CA PRO A 133 6.30 6.89 2.11
C PRO A 133 5.65 7.81 3.14
N GLU A 134 5.17 8.98 2.69
CA GLU A 134 4.47 9.94 3.55
C GLU A 134 3.18 9.32 4.11
N PHE A 135 2.41 8.65 3.26
CA PHE A 135 1.19 7.96 3.66
C PHE A 135 1.42 6.88 4.70
N ALA A 136 2.45 6.06 4.46
CA ALA A 136 2.76 4.93 5.31
C ALA A 136 3.13 5.39 6.74
N VAL A 137 3.89 6.48 6.87
CA VAL A 137 4.26 7.09 8.16
C VAL A 137 3.05 7.71 8.87
N GLU A 138 2.25 8.50 8.15
CA GLU A 138 1.08 9.16 8.75
C GLU A 138 0.00 8.15 9.17
N PHE A 139 -0.18 7.06 8.43
CA PHE A 139 -1.06 5.96 8.82
C PHE A 139 -0.63 5.31 10.15
N GLU A 140 0.66 5.13 10.38
CA GLU A 140 1.16 4.59 11.64
C GLU A 140 0.83 5.50 12.84
N LYS A 141 1.00 6.80 12.66
CA LYS A 141 0.69 7.80 13.70
C LYS A 141 -0.80 7.78 14.07
N ILE A 142 -1.67 7.72 13.07
CA ILE A 142 -3.12 7.80 13.27
C ILE A 142 -3.68 6.48 13.82
N TYR A 143 -3.18 5.34 13.35
CA TYR A 143 -3.78 4.04 13.67
C TYR A 143 -3.04 3.25 14.73
N LYS A 144 -1.92 3.77 15.27
CA LYS A 144 -1.01 3.06 16.20
C LYS A 144 -0.99 1.59 15.86
N VAL A 145 -0.64 1.30 14.60
CA VAL A 145 -0.88 0.00 13.97
C VAL A 145 -0.18 -1.05 14.83
N TYR A 146 -0.87 -1.66 15.79
CA TYR A 146 -0.62 -3.04 16.12
C TYR A 146 0.84 -3.43 16.28
N SER A 147 1.77 -2.57 16.74
CA SER A 147 3.09 -3.05 17.10
C SER A 147 2.73 -4.04 18.18
N ARG A 148 2.95 -5.34 17.92
CA ARG A 148 2.81 -6.35 18.97
C ARG A 148 3.36 -5.69 20.23
N PRO A 149 2.65 -5.71 21.38
CA PRO A 149 3.31 -5.33 22.61
C PRO A 149 4.61 -6.13 22.56
N GLY A 150 5.74 -5.41 22.45
CA GLY A 150 7.04 -6.03 22.47
C GLY A 150 6.95 -6.95 23.66
N VAL A 151 7.31 -8.22 23.48
CA VAL A 151 7.54 -9.11 24.61
C VAL A 151 8.36 -8.26 25.57
N ALA A 152 7.71 -7.78 26.64
CA ALA A 152 8.36 -6.95 27.61
C ALA A 152 9.52 -7.83 28.04
N ALA A 153 10.74 -7.34 27.77
CA ALA A 153 11.95 -8.08 28.06
C ALA A 153 11.84 -8.53 29.51
N ALA A 154 11.56 -9.82 29.69
CA ALA A 154 11.61 -10.46 30.97
C ALA A 154 13.10 -10.58 31.28
N THR A 155 13.63 -9.56 31.93
CA THR A 155 14.89 -9.56 32.65
C THR A 155 14.75 -8.60 33.81
#